data_AF-A0AAV4PF42-F1
#
_entry.id   AF-A0AAV4PF42-F1
#
_cell.length_a   1.000
_cell.length_b   1.000
_cell.length_c   1.000
_cell.angle_alpha   90.00
_cell.angle_beta   90.00
_cell.angle_gamma   90.00
#
_symmetry.space_group_name_H-M   'P 1'
#
loop_
_entity.id
_entity.type
_entity.pdbx_description
1 polymer ?
#
loop_
_entity_poly.entity_id
_entity_poly.type
_entity_poly.pdbx_seq_one_letter_code
_entity_poly.pdbx_strand_id
1 'polypeptide(L)'
;MDNKKLPSFSLKTSADADDRIQELSTVYLTCLQESPSPKFKPPPKRLPQHIKDTIKLRNYYRRRWQRTRDPEFLRHYYKSLIDIREAITVFTQQRWQDDIEALTPESTSLWKKCSLLRKQYHNIPP
;
A
#
# COMPACT_ATOMS: atom_id res chain seq x y z
N MET A 1 -11.13 16.87 -22.42
CA MET A 1 -12.29 16.05 -22.04
C MET A 1 -13.42 16.49 -22.94
N ASP A 2 -13.53 15.86 -24.10
CA ASP A 2 -14.61 16.17 -25.03
C ASP A 2 -15.91 15.68 -24.37
N ASN A 3 -16.81 16.62 -24.04
CA ASN A 3 -18.14 16.30 -23.56
C ASN A 3 -18.89 15.61 -24.70
N LYS A 4 -18.78 14.28 -24.82
CA LYS A 4 -19.65 13.47 -25.67
C LYS A 4 -21.09 13.76 -25.22
N LYS A 5 -21.83 14.49 -26.05
CA LYS A 5 -23.23 14.83 -25.82
C LYS A 5 -24.00 13.52 -25.68
N LEU A 6 -24.81 13.41 -24.62
CA LEU A 6 -25.74 12.30 -24.49
C LEU A 6 -26.71 12.32 -25.69
N PRO A 7 -27.08 11.15 -26.23
CA PRO A 7 -28.04 11.08 -27.32
C PRO A 7 -29.40 11.66 -26.87
N SER A 8 -30.08 12.32 -27.81
CA SER A 8 -31.42 12.89 -27.60
C SER A 8 -32.46 11.77 -27.51
N PHE A 9 -33.28 11.78 -26.47
CA PHE A 9 -34.28 10.74 -26.21
C PHE A 9 -35.65 11.13 -26.79
N SER A 10 -36.01 10.54 -27.93
CA SER A 10 -37.38 10.56 -28.47
C SER A 10 -37.75 9.15 -28.91
N LEU A 11 -38.74 8.55 -28.25
CA LEU A 11 -39.23 7.19 -28.53
C LEU A 11 -40.61 7.32 -29.18
N LYS A 12 -40.71 7.03 -30.47
CA LYS A 12 -41.99 7.11 -31.21
C LYS A 12 -42.51 5.73 -31.58
N THR A 13 -41.64 4.72 -31.64
CA THR A 13 -41.99 3.35 -32.02
C THR A 13 -41.18 2.33 -31.21
N SER A 14 -41.65 1.09 -31.10
CA SER A 14 -40.92 0.04 -30.36
C SER A 14 -39.55 -0.28 -30.97
N ALA A 15 -39.42 -0.18 -32.30
CA ALA A 15 -38.14 -0.33 -32.99
C ALA A 15 -37.11 0.75 -32.58
N ASP A 16 -37.58 1.98 -32.32
CA ASP A 16 -36.71 3.04 -31.80
C ASP A 16 -36.14 2.66 -30.42
N ALA A 17 -36.85 1.86 -29.62
CA ALA A 17 -36.35 1.48 -28.30
C ALA A 17 -35.13 0.55 -28.40
N ASP A 18 -35.19 -0.43 -29.28
CA ASP A 18 -34.09 -1.40 -29.49
C ASP A 18 -32.83 -0.69 -30.04
N ASP A 19 -33.01 0.20 -31.02
CA ASP A 19 -31.92 0.99 -31.59
C ASP A 19 -31.25 1.88 -30.52
N ARG A 20 -32.03 2.47 -29.61
CA ARG A 20 -31.49 3.32 -28.53
C ARG A 20 -30.82 2.51 -27.43
N ILE A 21 -31.31 1.31 -27.13
CA ILE A 21 -30.63 0.39 -26.21
C ILE A 21 -29.26 0.00 -26.79
N GLN A 22 -29.19 -0.23 -28.10
CA GLN A 22 -27.93 -0.53 -28.77
C GLN A 22 -26.97 0.67 -28.75
N GLU A 23 -27.47 1.88 -29.02
CA GLU A 23 -26.68 3.12 -28.92
C GLU A 23 -26.15 3.37 -27.50
N LEU A 24 -26.99 3.23 -26.47
CA LEU A 24 -26.56 3.34 -25.07
C LEU A 24 -25.51 2.28 -24.71
N SER A 25 -25.69 1.05 -25.19
CA SER A 25 -24.75 -0.05 -24.92
C SER A 25 -23.38 0.22 -25.55
N THR A 26 -23.34 0.76 -26.76
CA THR A 26 -22.08 1.15 -27.42
C THR A 26 -21.39 2.32 -26.74
N VAL A 27 -22.14 3.34 -26.30
CA VAL A 27 -21.60 4.46 -25.49
C VAL A 27 -21.05 3.94 -24.16
N TYR A 28 -21.76 3.04 -23.49
CA TYR A 28 -21.28 2.45 -22.25
C TYR A 28 -19.96 1.68 -22.44
N LEU A 29 -19.89 0.80 -23.44
CA LEU A 29 -18.70 0.00 -23.72
C LEU A 29 -17.50 0.87 -24.11
N THR A 30 -17.72 1.90 -24.92
CA THR A 30 -16.66 2.84 -25.31
C THR A 30 -16.18 3.67 -24.11
N CYS A 31 -17.08 4.18 -23.28
CA CYS A 31 -16.70 4.86 -22.03
C CYS A 31 -15.95 3.93 -21.08
N LEU A 32 -16.31 2.65 -21.00
CA LEU A 32 -15.63 1.68 -20.14
C LEU A 32 -14.22 1.34 -20.64
N GLN A 33 -14.01 1.32 -21.97
CA GLN A 33 -12.69 1.16 -22.59
C GLN A 33 -11.81 2.42 -22.46
N GLU A 34 -12.40 3.61 -22.63
CA GLU A 34 -11.73 4.91 -22.50
C GLU A 34 -11.43 5.25 -21.02
N SER A 35 -12.21 4.69 -20.10
CA SER A 35 -12.08 4.86 -18.66
C SER A 35 -10.76 4.26 -18.16
N PRO A 36 -9.82 5.07 -17.62
CA PRO A 36 -8.65 4.53 -16.96
C PRO A 36 -9.09 3.73 -15.73
N SER A 37 -8.63 2.49 -15.62
CA SER A 37 -8.86 1.68 -14.42
C SER A 37 -8.42 2.45 -13.17
N PRO A 38 -9.20 2.43 -12.07
CA PRO A 38 -8.83 3.11 -10.84
C PRO A 38 -7.45 2.63 -10.38
N LYS A 39 -6.50 3.56 -10.28
CA LYS A 39 -5.13 3.28 -9.83
C LYS A 39 -5.14 3.07 -8.33
N PHE A 40 -5.43 1.85 -7.88
CA PHE A 40 -5.22 1.48 -6.48
C PHE A 40 -3.73 1.50 -6.17
N LYS A 41 -3.36 2.15 -5.07
CA LYS A 41 -1.99 2.03 -4.56
C LYS A 41 -1.77 0.57 -4.14
N PRO A 42 -0.63 -0.04 -4.50
CA PRO A 42 -0.35 -1.38 -4.02
C PRO A 42 -0.37 -1.39 -2.48
N PRO A 43 -0.82 -2.51 -1.87
CA PRO A 43 -0.80 -2.63 -0.42
C PRO A 43 0.62 -2.43 0.12
N PRO A 44 0.77 -1.89 1.34
CA PRO A 44 2.09 -1.69 1.92
C PRO A 44 2.84 -3.03 1.99
N LYS A 45 4.14 -3.00 1.64
CA LYS A 45 5.04 -4.16 1.74
C LYS A 45 4.94 -4.73 3.17
N ARG A 46 4.49 -5.98 3.28
CA ARG A 46 4.29 -6.66 4.56
C ARG A 46 5.64 -7.06 5.16
N LEU A 47 5.73 -7.15 6.48
CA LEU A 47 6.90 -7.71 7.15
C LEU A 47 7.14 -9.16 6.70
N PRO A 48 8.41 -9.60 6.57
CA PRO A 48 8.75 -10.99 6.34
C PRO A 48 8.14 -11.93 7.38
N GLN A 49 7.88 -13.17 6.97
CA GLN A 49 7.20 -14.14 7.81
C GLN A 49 7.99 -14.48 9.09
N HIS A 50 9.33 -14.58 8.98
CA HIS A 50 10.20 -14.85 10.12
C HIS A 50 10.06 -13.78 11.23
N ILE A 51 10.00 -12.48 10.89
CA ILE A 51 9.82 -11.39 11.88
C ILE A 51 8.46 -11.54 12.57
N LYS A 52 7.41 -11.86 11.81
CA LYS A 52 6.07 -12.07 12.38
C LYS A 52 6.04 -13.24 13.34
N ASP A 53 6.74 -14.33 13.03
CA ASP A 53 6.79 -15.50 13.88
C ASP A 53 7.58 -15.22 15.17
N THR A 54 8.67 -14.46 15.11
CA THR A 54 9.38 -13.97 16.31
C THR A 54 8.49 -13.04 17.15
N ILE A 55 7.67 -12.18 16.53
CA ILE A 55 6.69 -11.35 17.25
C ILE A 55 5.65 -12.22 17.97
N LYS A 56 5.13 -13.27 17.33
CA LYS A 56 4.21 -14.22 17.97
C LYS A 56 4.88 -14.89 19.17
N LEU A 57 6.13 -15.32 19.03
CA LEU A 57 6.89 -15.97 20.08
C LEU A 57 7.15 -15.02 21.28
N ARG A 58 7.55 -13.77 21.01
CA ARG A 58 7.66 -12.71 22.03
C ARG A 58 6.34 -12.53 22.78
N ASN A 59 5.22 -12.49 22.07
CA ASN A 59 3.88 -12.35 22.66
C ASN A 59 3.49 -13.57 23.51
N TYR A 60 3.90 -14.77 23.10
CA TYR A 60 3.75 -15.98 23.89
C TYR A 60 4.50 -15.85 25.22
N TYR A 61 5.80 -15.51 25.18
CA TYR A 61 6.61 -15.35 26.39
C TYR A 61 6.08 -14.26 27.33
N ARG A 62 5.65 -13.11 26.80
CA ARG A 62 5.01 -12.06 27.60
C ARG A 62 3.78 -12.59 28.34
N ARG A 63 2.90 -13.31 27.64
CA ARG A 63 1.68 -13.88 28.24
C ARG A 63 1.99 -14.97 29.28
N ARG A 64 3.05 -15.74 29.10
CA ARG A 64 3.49 -16.75 30.08
C ARG A 64 4.06 -16.07 31.31
N TRP A 65 5.03 -15.17 31.16
CA TRP A 65 5.62 -14.40 32.25
C TRP A 65 4.58 -13.63 33.07
N GLN A 66 3.60 -12.97 32.43
CA GLN A 66 2.55 -12.25 33.16
C GLN A 66 1.73 -13.15 34.10
N ARG A 67 1.55 -14.43 33.74
CA ARG A 67 0.79 -15.40 34.54
C ARG A 67 1.64 -16.11 35.58
N THR A 68 2.84 -16.56 35.20
CA THR A 68 3.67 -17.40 36.07
C THR A 68 4.68 -16.59 36.89
N ARG A 69 4.97 -15.34 36.48
CA ARG A 69 6.08 -14.51 36.99
C ARG A 69 7.45 -15.18 36.95
N ASP A 70 7.59 -16.24 36.16
CA ASP A 70 8.84 -16.98 35.98
C ASP A 70 9.86 -16.16 35.17
N PRO A 71 11.08 -15.93 35.71
CA PRO A 71 12.11 -15.13 35.07
C PRO A 71 12.62 -15.71 33.75
N GLU A 72 12.54 -17.03 33.50
CA GLU A 72 13.00 -17.60 32.22
C GLU A 72 12.15 -17.09 31.05
N PHE A 73 10.83 -16.97 31.23
CA PHE A 73 9.97 -16.38 30.21
C PHE A 73 10.27 -14.89 29.97
N LEU A 74 10.70 -14.15 31.00
CA LEU A 74 11.12 -12.76 30.86
C LEU A 74 12.43 -12.66 30.06
N ARG A 75 13.40 -13.54 30.33
CA ARG A 75 14.65 -13.62 29.58
C ARG A 75 14.41 -13.94 28.11
N HIS A 76 13.56 -14.93 27.81
CA HIS A 76 13.18 -15.26 26.44
C HIS A 76 12.40 -14.14 25.74
N TYR A 77 11.56 -13.40 26.47
CA TYR A 77 10.89 -12.21 25.97
C TYR A 77 11.90 -11.14 25.52
N TYR A 78 12.88 -10.81 26.36
CA TYR A 78 13.91 -9.81 26.02
C TYR A 78 14.80 -10.25 24.87
N LYS A 79 15.21 -11.53 24.83
CA LYS A 79 15.93 -12.08 23.68
C LYS A 79 15.14 -11.90 22.38
N SER A 80 13.87 -12.31 22.38
CA SER A 80 12.99 -12.16 21.21
C SER A 80 12.81 -10.68 20.81
N LEU A 81 12.83 -9.77 21.78
CA LEU A 81 12.71 -8.33 21.53
C LEU A 81 13.94 -7.78 20.80
N ILE A 82 15.14 -8.22 21.19
CA ILE A 82 16.40 -7.88 20.51
C ILE A 82 16.39 -8.45 19.09
N ASP A 83 16.08 -9.74 18.94
CA ASP A 83 16.02 -10.42 17.64
C ASP A 83 15.06 -9.70 16.67
N ILE A 84 13.90 -9.25 17.15
CA ILE A 84 12.94 -8.48 16.34
C ILE A 84 13.52 -7.14 15.92
N ARG A 85 14.21 -6.42 16.82
CA ARG A 85 14.82 -5.11 16.50
C ARG A 85 15.88 -5.28 15.42
N GLU A 86 16.77 -6.24 15.58
CA GLU A 86 17.83 -6.54 14.60
C GLU A 86 17.24 -6.92 13.24
N ALA A 87 16.27 -7.84 13.22
CA ALA A 87 15.63 -8.27 11.98
C ALA A 87 14.88 -7.13 11.28
N ILE A 88 14.21 -6.24 12.03
CA ILE A 88 13.56 -5.06 11.45
C ILE A 88 14.61 -4.11 10.88
N THR A 89 15.70 -3.84 11.59
CA THR A 89 16.78 -2.96 11.11
C THR A 89 17.32 -3.48 9.79
N VAL A 90 17.72 -4.75 9.72
CA VAL A 90 18.22 -5.39 8.49
C VAL A 90 17.18 -5.31 7.37
N PHE A 91 15.92 -5.65 7.63
CA PHE A 91 14.86 -5.57 6.63
C PHE A 91 14.64 -4.16 6.11
N THR A 92 14.64 -3.15 7.00
CA THR A 92 14.46 -1.75 6.60
C THR A 92 15.65 -1.22 5.82
N GLN A 93 16.87 -1.63 6.17
CA GLN A 93 18.08 -1.25 5.46
C GLN A 93 18.11 -1.84 4.05
N GLN A 94 17.85 -3.14 3.92
CA GLN A 94 17.75 -3.81 2.62
C GLN A 94 16.70 -3.14 1.75
N ARG A 95 15.51 -2.89 2.31
CA ARG A 95 14.45 -2.19 1.60
C ARG A 95 14.89 -0.80 1.12
N TRP A 96 15.64 -0.06 1.94
CA TRP A 96 16.18 1.23 1.54
C TRP A 96 17.16 1.05 0.38
N GLN A 97 18.07 0.08 0.46
CA GLN A 97 19.03 -0.24 -0.62
C GLN A 97 18.31 -0.57 -1.94
N ASP A 98 17.36 -1.51 -1.93
CA ASP A 98 16.54 -1.85 -3.10
C ASP A 98 15.83 -0.61 -3.66
N ASP A 99 15.30 0.22 -2.76
CA ASP A 99 14.60 1.45 -3.12
C ASP A 99 15.57 2.54 -3.68
N ILE A 100 16.88 2.48 -3.41
CA ILE A 100 17.91 3.34 -4.06
C ILE A 100 18.25 2.82 -5.43
N GLU A 101 18.50 1.51 -5.53
CA GLU A 101 18.87 0.85 -6.79
C GLU A 101 17.76 0.97 -7.84
N ALA A 102 16.49 0.98 -7.41
CA ALA A 102 15.34 1.21 -8.29
C ALA A 102 15.16 2.68 -8.73
N LEU A 103 15.98 3.64 -8.25
CA LEU A 103 15.86 5.04 -8.67
C LEU A 103 16.47 5.24 -10.05
N THR A 104 15.63 5.65 -10.98
CA THR A 104 16.06 6.13 -12.30
C THR A 104 16.02 7.66 -12.36
N PRO A 105 16.94 8.31 -13.10
CA PRO A 105 17.00 9.77 -13.22
C PRO A 105 15.74 10.37 -13.85
N GLU A 106 15.02 9.61 -14.67
CA GLU A 106 13.78 10.03 -15.32
C GLU A 106 12.55 9.92 -14.41
N SER A 107 12.67 9.24 -13.27
CA SER A 107 11.53 9.01 -12.38
C SER A 107 11.28 10.19 -11.45
N THR A 108 10.02 10.63 -11.37
CA THR A 108 9.54 11.62 -10.39
C THR A 108 9.78 11.18 -8.93
N SER A 109 10.03 9.89 -8.68
CA SER A 109 10.38 9.38 -7.35
C SER A 109 11.73 9.90 -6.85
N LEU A 110 12.70 10.15 -7.73
CA LEU A 110 14.01 10.67 -7.38
C LEU A 110 13.88 12.05 -6.73
N TRP A 111 13.15 12.97 -7.39
CA TRP A 111 12.91 14.31 -6.86
C TRP A 111 12.22 14.28 -5.49
N LYS A 112 11.22 13.41 -5.29
CA LYS A 112 10.53 13.26 -4.00
C LYS A 112 11.50 12.84 -2.90
N LYS A 113 12.39 11.90 -3.18
CA LYS A 113 13.40 11.45 -2.21
C LYS A 113 14.43 12.51 -1.90
N CYS A 114 14.99 13.18 -2.92
CA CYS A 114 15.93 14.28 -2.72
C CYS A 114 15.30 15.44 -1.94
N SER A 115 14.02 15.75 -2.19
CA SER A 115 13.29 16.75 -1.42
C SER A 115 13.18 16.41 0.07
N LEU A 116 13.07 15.13 0.44
CA LEU A 116 13.01 14.72 1.85
C LEU A 116 14.34 14.97 2.55
N LEU A 117 15.47 14.74 1.87
CA LEU A 117 16.80 15.01 2.43
C LEU A 117 17.05 16.50 2.68
N ARG A 118 16.42 17.38 1.89
CA ARG A 118 16.51 18.84 2.10
C ARG A 118 15.64 19.35 3.24
N LYS A 119 14.68 18.56 3.74
CA LYS A 119 13.83 19.01 4.85
C LYS A 119 14.69 19.10 6.11
N GLN A 120 14.90 20.31 6.60
CA GLN A 120 15.53 20.54 7.89
C GLN A 120 14.59 20.09 9.00
N TYR A 121 14.98 19.07 9.75
CA TYR A 121 14.28 18.71 10.98
C TYR A 121 14.61 19.75 12.04
N HIS A 122 13.61 20.49 12.48
CA HIS A 122 13.76 21.44 13.57
C HIS A 122 13.71 20.63 14.86
N ASN A 123 14.68 20.81 15.75
CA ASN A 123 14.62 20.20 17.07
C ASN A 123 13.39 20.76 17.78
N ILE A 124 12.45 19.90 18.16
CA ILE A 124 11.35 20.27 19.04
C ILE A 124 12.00 20.56 20.40
N PRO A 125 11.87 21.79 20.94
CA PRO A 125 12.44 22.12 22.24
C PRO A 125 11.80 21.29 23.37
N PRO A 126 12.53 21.07 24.48
CA PRO A 126 12.07 20.25 25.61
C PRO A 126 10.83 20.82 26.32
#